data_AF-A0AA89AWI5-F1
#
_entry.id   AF-A0AA89AWI5-F1
#
_cell.length_a   1.000
_cell.length_b   1.000
_cell.length_c   1.000
_cell.angle_alpha   90.00
_cell.angle_beta   90.00
_cell.angle_gamma   90.00
#
_symmetry.space_group_name_H-M   'P 1'
#
loop_
_entity.id
_entity.type
_entity.pdbx_description
1 polymer ?
#
loop_
_entity_poly.entity_id
_entity_poly.type
_entity_poly.pdbx_seq_one_letter_code
_entity_poly.pdbx_strand_id
1 'polypeptide(L)'
;MVDSKTVISQLQEFQPMLHDIHAEGMVVGESFQVAALIEKLPPTWKEFKNYLKHKRKEMKLEYFIVRLRIEENNPQSEKKTGNYHQEAKANVFEQEWFAIRVVYQ
;
A
#
# COMPACT_ATOMS: atom_id res chain seq x y z
N MET A 1 8.02 1.31 10.19
CA MET A 1 7.67 2.61 9.61
C MET A 1 8.00 3.70 10.62
N VAL A 2 8.25 4.91 10.15
CA VAL A 2 8.52 6.10 10.98
C VAL A 2 7.18 6.76 11.30
N ASP A 3 6.87 6.96 12.58
CA ASP A 3 5.56 7.48 13.02
C ASP A 3 5.33 8.95 12.60
N SER A 4 6.38 9.68 12.22
CA SER A 4 6.29 11.07 11.74
C SER A 4 5.92 11.20 10.26
N LYS A 5 5.90 10.11 9.50
CA LYS A 5 5.57 10.10 8.07
C LYS A 5 4.37 9.20 7.80
N THR A 6 3.56 9.58 6.83
CA THR A 6 2.46 8.72 6.36
C THR A 6 3.00 7.42 5.74
N VAL A 7 2.17 6.37 5.74
CA VAL A 7 2.48 5.08 5.13
C VAL A 7 2.71 5.25 3.63
N ILE A 8 1.95 6.13 2.96
CA ILE A 8 2.14 6.39 1.53
C ILE A 8 3.43 7.16 1.23
N SER A 9 3.81 8.15 2.05
CA SER A 9 5.09 8.84 1.88
C SER A 9 6.27 7.87 2.02
N GLN A 10 6.22 6.96 2.99
CA GLN A 10 7.25 5.93 3.16
C GLN A 10 7.25 4.90 2.02
N LEU A 11 6.08 4.57 1.48
CA LEU A 11 5.97 3.68 0.32
C LEU A 11 6.56 4.32 -0.95
N GLN A 12 6.40 5.63 -1.14
CA GLN A 12 7.03 6.37 -2.24
C GLN A 12 8.56 6.36 -2.14
N GLU A 13 9.12 6.39 -0.92
CA GLU A 13 10.57 6.22 -0.70
C GLU A 13 11.03 4.77 -0.92
N PHE A 14 10.14 3.79 -0.73
CA PHE A 14 10.44 2.37 -0.90
C PHE A 14 10.53 1.92 -2.37
N GLN A 15 9.72 2.50 -3.26
CA GLN A 15 9.70 2.11 -4.68
C GLN A 15 11.04 2.31 -5.40
N PRO A 16 11.75 3.44 -5.25
CA PRO A 16 13.09 3.63 -5.82
C PRO A 16 14.10 2.60 -5.31
N MET A 17 14.07 2.27 -4.00
CA MET A 17 14.99 1.26 -3.44
C MET A 17 14.79 -0.12 -4.07
N LEU A 18 13.55 -0.52 -4.37
CA LEU A 18 13.29 -1.76 -5.10
C LEU A 18 13.81 -1.71 -6.53
N HIS A 19 13.73 -0.55 -7.18
CA HIS A 19 14.25 -0.36 -8.52
C HIS A 19 15.79 -0.48 -8.55
N ASP A 20 16.47 0.12 -7.57
CA ASP A 20 17.93 0.04 -7.44
C ASP A 20 18.39 -1.40 -7.19
N ILE A 21 17.70 -2.14 -6.29
CA ILE A 21 17.96 -3.57 -6.04
C ILE A 21 17.81 -4.39 -7.34
N HIS A 22 16.75 -4.11 -8.12
CA HIS A 22 16.54 -4.77 -9.41
C HIS A 22 17.64 -4.39 -10.43
N ALA A 23 18.10 -3.13 -10.43
CA ALA A 23 19.17 -2.66 -11.30
C ALA A 23 20.52 -3.32 -10.97
N GLU A 24 20.76 -3.68 -9.71
CA GLU A 24 21.90 -4.48 -9.26
C GLU A 24 21.77 -5.98 -9.61
N GLY A 25 20.69 -6.39 -10.29
CA GLY A 25 20.44 -7.76 -10.72
C GLY A 25 19.83 -8.66 -9.62
N MET A 26 19.43 -8.08 -8.49
CA MET A 26 18.76 -8.81 -7.41
C MET A 26 17.25 -8.71 -7.59
N VAL A 27 16.55 -9.83 -7.65
CA VAL A 27 15.08 -9.84 -7.74
C VAL A 27 14.50 -10.24 -6.39
N VAL A 28 13.66 -9.38 -5.82
CA VAL A 28 12.93 -9.68 -4.59
C VAL A 28 11.54 -10.18 -4.98
N GLY A 29 11.16 -11.38 -4.55
CA GLY A 29 9.84 -11.94 -4.86
C GLY A 29 8.70 -11.08 -4.32
N GLU A 30 7.63 -10.90 -5.10
CA GLU A 30 6.49 -10.03 -4.74
C GLU A 30 5.90 -10.40 -3.37
N SER A 31 5.75 -11.69 -3.07
CA SER A 31 5.25 -12.18 -1.79
C SER A 31 6.11 -11.72 -0.61
N PHE A 32 7.44 -11.68 -0.79
CA PHE A 32 8.36 -11.18 0.22
C PHE A 32 8.22 -9.66 0.40
N GLN A 33 8.12 -8.91 -0.70
CA GLN A 33 7.93 -7.46 -0.64
C GLN A 33 6.63 -7.09 0.10
N VAL A 34 5.53 -7.79 -0.20
CA VAL A 34 4.24 -7.60 0.48
C VAL A 34 4.35 -7.95 1.96
N ALA A 35 4.96 -9.10 2.31
CA ALA A 35 5.16 -9.51 3.69
C ALA A 35 5.99 -8.49 4.48
N ALA A 36 7.10 -8.01 3.89
CA ALA A 36 7.97 -7.01 4.49
C ALA A 36 7.22 -5.69 4.76
N LEU A 37 6.42 -5.21 3.81
CA LEU A 37 5.62 -4.00 4.01
C LEU A 37 4.57 -4.19 5.12
N ILE A 38 3.87 -5.33 5.17
CA ILE A 38 2.89 -5.64 6.24
C ILE A 38 3.55 -5.64 7.61
N GLU A 39 4.75 -6.22 7.73
CA GLU A 39 5.51 -6.21 8.97
C GLU A 39 5.87 -4.78 9.41
N LYS A 40 6.31 -3.95 8.45
CA LYS A 40 6.73 -2.57 8.72
C LYS A 40 5.60 -1.59 9.00
N LEU A 41 4.33 -1.93 8.71
CA LEU A 41 3.17 -1.07 8.99
C LEU A 41 3.08 -0.66 10.47
N PRO A 42 2.63 0.57 10.78
CA PRO A 42 2.56 1.07 12.15
C PRO A 42 1.51 0.32 12.98
N PRO A 43 1.56 0.39 14.32
CA PRO A 43 0.57 -0.24 15.19
C PRO A 43 -0.88 0.22 14.95
N THR A 44 -1.07 1.46 14.49
CA THR A 44 -2.38 2.05 14.16
C THR A 44 -3.11 1.30 13.03
N TRP A 45 -2.40 0.48 12.25
CA TRP A 45 -2.94 -0.32 11.14
C TRP A 45 -3.35 -1.74 11.56
N LYS A 46 -3.59 -1.98 12.85
CA LYS A 46 -3.92 -3.31 13.41
C LYS A 46 -5.12 -3.96 12.73
N GLU A 47 -6.19 -3.19 12.46
CA GLU A 47 -7.40 -3.71 11.81
C GLU A 47 -7.12 -4.12 10.36
N PHE A 48 -6.38 -3.30 9.63
CA PHE A 48 -5.92 -3.64 8.28
C PHE A 48 -5.04 -4.90 8.27
N LYS A 49 -4.10 -5.02 9.22
CA LYS A 49 -3.30 -6.25 9.40
C LYS A 49 -4.19 -7.48 9.66
N ASN A 50 -5.24 -7.34 10.46
CA ASN A 50 -6.20 -8.42 10.71
C ASN A 50 -6.98 -8.79 9.44
N TYR A 51 -7.47 -7.79 8.69
CA TYR A 51 -8.12 -7.99 7.39
C TYR A 51 -7.24 -8.82 6.44
N LEU A 52 -5.95 -8.48 6.34
CA LEU A 52 -5.01 -9.20 5.47
C LEU A 52 -4.81 -10.66 5.91
N LYS A 53 -4.73 -10.93 7.22
CA LYS A 53 -4.61 -12.31 7.75
C LYS A 53 -5.80 -13.18 7.39
N HIS A 54 -7.00 -12.62 7.35
CA HIS A 54 -8.21 -13.34 6.97
C HIS A 54 -8.36 -13.54 5.45
N LYS A 55 -7.69 -12.71 4.62
CA LYS A 55 -7.91 -12.71 3.18
C LYS A 55 -7.30 -13.90 2.42
N ARG A 56 -6.45 -14.73 3.06
CA ARG A 56 -5.89 -16.05 2.61
C ARG A 56 -5.72 -16.27 1.08
N LYS A 57 -5.40 -15.22 0.34
CA LYS A 57 -5.08 -15.25 -1.09
C LYS A 57 -3.75 -14.57 -1.26
N GLU A 58 -2.89 -15.16 -2.08
CA GLU A 58 -1.71 -14.47 -2.58
C GLU A 58 -2.15 -13.13 -3.18
N MET A 59 -1.50 -12.07 -2.72
CA MET A 59 -1.83 -10.70 -3.09
C MET A 59 -0.64 -10.13 -3.84
N LYS A 60 -0.87 -9.68 -5.07
CA LYS A 60 0.13 -8.94 -5.84
C LYS A 60 0.49 -7.64 -5.15
N LEU A 61 1.74 -7.21 -5.29
CA LEU A 61 2.24 -5.97 -4.69
C LEU A 61 1.42 -4.75 -5.11
N GLU A 62 1.11 -4.64 -6.41
CA GLU A 62 0.29 -3.53 -6.94
C GLU A 62 -1.07 -3.43 -6.24
N TYR A 63 -1.75 -4.58 -6.10
CA TYR A 63 -3.04 -4.63 -5.43
C TYR A 63 -2.91 -4.25 -3.95
N PHE A 64 -1.86 -4.72 -3.28
CA PHE A 64 -1.58 -4.37 -1.89
C PHE A 64 -1.35 -2.86 -1.71
N ILE A 65 -0.58 -2.24 -2.61
CA ILE A 65 -0.32 -0.79 -2.61
C ILE A 65 -1.61 0.02 -2.76
N VAL A 66 -2.50 -0.39 -3.68
CA VAL A 66 -3.80 0.27 -3.86
C VAL A 66 -4.63 0.18 -2.57
N ARG A 67 -4.63 -0.98 -1.90
CA ARG A 67 -5.34 -1.15 -0.62
C ARG A 67 -4.75 -0.28 0.49
N LEU A 68 -3.43 -0.14 0.55
CA LEU A 68 -2.78 0.79 1.49
C LEU A 68 -3.22 2.23 1.26
N ARG A 69 -3.27 2.71 0.01
CA ARG A 69 -3.71 4.08 -0.29
C ARG A 69 -5.16 4.34 0.11
N ILE A 70 -6.04 3.36 -0.09
CA ILE A 70 -7.45 3.48 0.30
C ILE A 70 -7.58 3.56 1.82
N GLU A 71 -6.87 2.69 2.54
CA GLU A 71 -6.95 2.63 4.00
C GLU A 71 -6.33 3.86 4.68
N GLU A 72 -5.24 4.42 4.13
CA GLU A 72 -4.65 5.65 4.68
C GLU A 72 -5.59 6.85 4.51
N ASN A 73 -6.29 6.92 3.38
CA ASN A 73 -7.28 7.97 3.12
C ASN A 73 -8.65 7.66 3.74
N ASN A 74 -8.80 6.53 4.46
CA ASN A 74 -10.02 6.18 5.13
C ASN A 74 -10.14 7.01 6.43
N PRO A 75 -11.09 7.96 6.55
CA PRO A 75 -11.25 8.78 7.76
C PRO A 75 -11.62 7.95 9.00
N GLN A 76 -12.00 6.69 8.82
CA GLN A 76 -12.25 5.71 9.87
C GLN A 76 -10.98 5.30 10.65
N SER A 77 -9.78 5.49 10.09
CA SER A 77 -8.51 5.22 10.79
C SER A 77 -8.23 6.21 11.92
N GLU A 78 -8.84 7.41 11.87
CA GLU A 78 -8.75 8.40 12.95
C GLU A 78 -10.02 8.49 13.81
N LYS A 79 -11.20 8.13 13.26
CA LYS A 79 -12.48 8.38 13.93
C LYS A 79 -13.51 7.26 13.73
N LYS A 80 -13.70 6.51 14.82
CA LYS A 80 -14.96 5.98 15.37
C LYS A 80 -15.48 4.63 14.84
N THR A 81 -15.71 3.75 15.82
CA THR A 81 -17.01 3.13 16.10
C THR A 81 -18.16 3.74 15.28
N GLY A 82 -18.70 2.98 14.33
CA GLY A 82 -20.03 3.24 13.77
C GLY A 82 -20.04 3.79 12.35
N ASN A 83 -20.56 2.93 11.48
CA ASN A 83 -21.31 3.19 10.25
C ASN A 83 -20.52 3.48 8.96
N TYR A 84 -20.68 2.53 8.04
CA TYR A 84 -20.25 2.52 6.67
C TYR A 84 -21.04 3.53 5.83
N HIS A 85 -20.35 4.37 5.07
CA HIS A 85 -20.90 5.03 3.88
C HIS A 85 -19.81 5.08 2.81
N GLN A 86 -20.03 4.34 1.72
CA GLN A 86 -19.15 4.31 0.55
C GLN A 86 -19.58 5.41 -0.41
N GLU A 87 -18.70 6.35 -0.76
CA GLU A 87 -18.90 7.19 -1.95
C GLU A 87 -17.66 7.18 -2.84
N ALA A 88 -17.92 6.95 -4.13
CA ALA A 88 -16.98 6.53 -5.14
C ALA A 88 -15.99 7.63 -5.55
N LYS A 89 -14.69 7.36 -5.38
CA LYS A 89 -13.57 8.16 -5.91
C LYS A 89 -12.64 7.35 -6.83
N ALA A 90 -13.15 6.26 -7.42
CA ALA A 90 -12.37 5.37 -8.27
C ALA A 90 -11.79 6.07 -9.53
N ASN A 91 -12.43 7.13 -10.02
CA ASN A 91 -12.12 7.72 -11.32
C ASN A 91 -10.85 8.60 -11.37
N VAL A 92 -10.39 9.13 -10.23
CA VAL A 92 -9.19 10.00 -10.19
C VAL A 92 -7.91 9.16 -10.15
N PHE A 93 -7.96 7.98 -9.51
CA PHE A 93 -6.80 7.12 -9.33
C PHE A 93 -6.33 6.43 -10.60
N GLU A 94 -7.22 6.16 -11.57
CA GLU A 94 -6.79 5.61 -12.86
C GLU A 94 -5.88 6.59 -13.62
N GLN A 95 -6.15 7.89 -13.58
CA GLN A 95 -5.40 8.90 -14.34
C GLN A 95 -3.95 9.06 -13.82
N GLU A 96 -3.74 9.03 -12.51
CA GLU A 96 -2.39 9.08 -11.91
C GLU A 96 -1.60 7.79 -12.15
N TRP A 97 -2.28 6.63 -12.19
CA TRP A 97 -1.65 5.35 -12.54
C TRP A 97 -1.26 5.27 -14.03
N PHE A 98 -2.04 5.88 -14.92
CA PHE A 98 -1.68 5.99 -16.34
C PHE A 98 -0.37 6.77 -16.51
N ALA A 99 -0.13 7.83 -15.73
CA ALA A 99 1.11 8.59 -15.78
C ALA A 99 2.33 7.75 -15.36
N ILE A 100 2.20 6.90 -14.33
CA ILE A 100 3.28 6.01 -13.90
C ILE A 100 3.51 4.87 -14.90
N ARG A 101 2.45 4.33 -15.50
CA ARG A 101 2.55 3.31 -16.57
C ARG A 101 3.29 3.84 -17.82
N VAL A 102 3.21 5.14 -18.10
CA VAL A 102 3.93 5.79 -19.23
C VAL A 102 5.42 5.99 -18.94
N VAL A 103 5.84 6.05 -17.66
CA VAL A 103 7.26 6.20 -17.28
C VAL A 103 8.03 4.88 -17.33
N TYR A 104 7.34 3.74 -17.34
CA TYR A 104 7.92 2.39 -17.43
C TYR A 104 7.72 1.75 -18.82
N GLN A 105 7.84 2.54 -19.89
CA GLN A 105 7.98 2.04 -21.27
C GLN A 105 9.28 2.56 -21.90
#